data_AF-A0A356TJ25-F1
#
_entry.id   AF-A0A356TJ25-F1
#
_cell.length_a   1.000
_cell.length_b   1.000
_cell.length_c   1.000
_cell.angle_alpha   90.00
_cell.angle_beta   90.00
_cell.angle_gamma   90.00
#
_symmetry.space_group_name_H-M   'P 1'
#
loop_
_entity.id
_entity.type
_entity.pdbx_description
1 polymer ?
#
loop_
_entity_poly.entity_id
_entity_poly.type
_entity_poly.pdbx_seq_one_letter_code
_entity_poly.pdbx_strand_id
1 'polypeptide(L)' 'MTSARPKVDGHEVRRMVLEEDAVLLDVRTEAEFESGHARSAINIPLQELA' A
#
# COMPACT_ATOMS: atom_id res chain seq x y z
N MET A 1 0.71 -20.70 -10.46
CA MET A 1 1.28 -20.91 -9.11
C MET A 1 1.00 -19.67 -8.29
N THR A 2 -0.16 -19.59 -7.65
CA THR A 2 -0.47 -18.45 -6.78
C THR A 2 -0.02 -18.82 -5.38
N SER A 3 1.21 -18.45 -5.02
CA SER A 3 1.53 -18.30 -3.61
C SER A 3 0.72 -17.10 -3.15
N ALA A 4 -0.39 -17.34 -2.45
CA ALA A 4 -1.11 -16.26 -1.80
C ALA A 4 -0.14 -15.63 -0.80
N ARG A 5 0.32 -14.42 -1.08
CA ARG A 5 1.12 -13.68 -0.10
C ARG A 5 0.27 -13.49 1.15
N PRO A 6 0.84 -13.70 2.35
CA PRO A 6 0.09 -13.58 3.59
C PRO A 6 -0.50 -12.18 3.71
N LYS A 7 -1.69 -12.10 4.28
CA LYS A 7 -2.22 -10.83 4.79
C LYS A 7 -1.36 -10.43 5.99
N VAL A 8 -0.98 -9.17 6.05
CA VAL A 8 -0.16 -8.59 7.11
C VAL A 8 -0.98 -7.55 7.87
N ASP A 9 -0.67 -7.35 9.15
CA ASP A 9 -1.29 -6.28 9.95
C ASP A 9 -0.49 -4.96 9.84
N GLY A 10 -1.01 -3.90 10.48
CA GLY A 10 -0.36 -2.58 10.43
C GLY A 10 1.02 -2.51 11.09
N HIS A 11 1.30 -3.33 12.10
CA HIS A 11 2.62 -3.37 12.74
C HIS A 11 3.65 -4.02 11.83
N GLU A 12 3.26 -5.09 11.15
CA GLU A 12 4.10 -5.76 10.18
C GLU A 12 4.37 -4.88 8.95
N VAL A 13 3.35 -4.21 8.39
CA VAL A 13 3.54 -3.22 7.31
C VAL A 13 4.55 -2.15 7.70
N ARG A 14 4.42 -1.61 8.93
CA ARG A 14 5.36 -0.58 9.41
C ARG A 14 6.79 -1.09 9.46
N ARG A 15 7.02 -2.34 9.91
CA ARG A 15 8.35 -2.95 9.92
C ARG A 15 8.88 -3.08 8.49
N MET A 16 8.09 -3.68 7.61
CA MET A 16 8.50 -3.95 6.23
C MET A 16 8.87 -2.66 5.47
N VAL A 17 8.09 -1.60 5.65
CA VAL A 17 8.33 -0.31 4.97
C VAL A 17 9.56 0.43 5.53
N LEU A 18 9.85 0.30 6.83
CA LEU A 18 10.94 1.04 7.47
C LEU A 18 12.26 0.26 7.52
N GLU A 19 12.22 -1.06 7.47
CA GLU A 19 13.37 -1.94 7.76
C GLU A 19 13.68 -2.93 6.62
N GLU A 20 12.74 -3.19 5.70
CA GLU A 20 12.86 -4.25 4.68
C GLU A 20 12.62 -3.76 3.24
N ASP A 21 12.80 -2.45 3.00
CA ASP A 21 12.66 -1.79 1.68
C ASP A 21 11.32 -2.08 0.97
N ALA A 22 10.25 -2.35 1.72
CA ALA A 22 8.94 -2.58 1.14
C ALA A 22 8.30 -1.27 0.65
N VAL A 23 7.68 -1.34 -0.52
CA VAL A 23 6.86 -0.25 -1.07
C VAL A 23 5.41 -0.42 -0.63
N LEU A 24 4.86 0.63 -0.03
CA LEU A 24 3.44 0.69 0.32
C LEU A 24 2.65 1.33 -0.82
N LEU A 25 1.73 0.57 -1.43
CA LEU A 25 0.85 1.07 -2.47
C LEU A 25 -0.56 1.29 -1.92
N ASP A 26 -1.12 2.47 -2.19
CA ASP A 26 -2.52 2.79 -1.93
C ASP A 26 -3.28 2.80 -3.26
N VAL A 27 -4.20 1.85 -3.43
CA VAL A 27 -4.93 1.63 -4.69
C VAL A 27 -6.30 2.30 -4.74
N ARG A 28 -6.60 3.12 -3.72
CA ARG A 28 -7.83 3.93 -3.65
C ARG A 28 -7.81 5.08 -4.65
N THR A 29 -8.93 5.80 -4.75
CA THR A 29 -9.02 7.02 -5.56
C THR A 29 -8.09 8.12 -5.04
N GLU A 30 -7.71 9.06 -5.90
CA GLU A 30 -6.87 10.21 -5.52
C GLU A 30 -7.50 11.02 -4.38
N ALA A 31 -8.82 11.29 -4.46
CA ALA A 31 -9.55 12.03 -3.42
C ALA A 31 -9.51 11.34 -2.05
N GLU A 32 -9.62 10.00 -1.99
CA GLU A 32 -9.49 9.26 -0.73
C GLU A 32 -8.06 9.31 -0.18
N PHE A 33 -7.06 9.28 -1.05
CA PHE A 33 -5.65 9.39 -0.66
C PHE A 33 -5.33 10.78 -0.10
N GLU A 34 -5.76 11.85 -0.78
CA GLU A 34 -5.58 13.24 -0.34
C GLU A 34 -6.29 13.54 1.00
N SER A 35 -7.42 12.89 1.26
CA SER A 35 -8.15 13.02 2.54
C SER A 35 -7.36 12.46 3.74
N GLY A 36 -6.37 11.61 3.49
CA GLY A 36 -5.52 11.00 4.50
C GLY A 36 -4.98 9.64 4.06
N HIS A 37 -3.67 9.45 4.20
CA HIS A 37 -2.98 8.21 3.85
C HIS A 37 -1.78 7.94 4.76
N ALA A 38 -1.29 6.70 4.74
CA ALA A 38 -0.09 6.32 5.47
C ALA A 38 1.15 7.03 4.89
N ARG A 39 2.02 7.56 5.77
CA ARG A 39 3.27 8.19 5.34
C ARG A 39 4.09 7.23 4.46
N SER A 40 4.64 7.74 3.37
CA SER A 40 5.41 7.00 2.37
C SER A 40 4.61 6.07 1.45
N ALA A 41 3.28 6.04 1.56
CA ALA A 41 2.45 5.35 0.57
C ALA A 41 2.51 6.06 -0.79
N ILE A 42 2.50 5.27 -1.86
CA ILE A 42 2.40 5.75 -3.24
C ILE A 42 0.98 5.45 -3.72
N ASN A 43 0.25 6.47 -4.17
CA ASN A 43 -1.07 6.26 -4.76
C ASN A 43 -0.95 5.78 -6.21
N ILE A 44 -1.52 4.61 -6.51
CA ILE A 44 -1.69 4.09 -7.87
C ILE A 44 -3.16 3.70 -7.99
N PRO A 45 -4.03 4.62 -8.44
CA PRO A 45 -5.46 4.39 -8.38
C PRO A 45 -5.90 3.27 -9.33
N LEU A 46 -6.56 2.25 -8.77
CA LEU A 46 -6.87 1.03 -9.53
C LEU A 46 -7.83 1.31 -10.69
N GLN A 47 -8.75 2.27 -10.53
CA GLN A 47 -9.73 2.61 -11.57
C GLN A 47 -9.12 3.25 -12.83
N GLU A 48 -7.84 3.64 -12.79
CA GLU A 48 -7.13 4.21 -13.93
C GLU A 48 -6.34 3.15 -14.72
N LEU A 49 -6.32 1.90 -14.27
CA LEU A 49 -5.70 0.79 -15.00
C LEU A 49 -6.63 0.32 -16.13
N ALA A 50 -6.11 0.33 -17.36
CA ALA A 50 -6.80 -0.11 -18.58
C ALA A 50 -6.84 -1.64 -18.76
#